data_AF-A0A2T6KL03-F1
#
_entry.id   AF-A0A2T6KL03-F1
#
_cell.length_a   1.000
_cell.length_b   1.000
_cell.length_c   1.000
_cell.angle_alpha   90.00
_cell.angle_beta   90.00
_cell.angle_gamma   90.00
#
_symmetry.space_group_name_H-M   'P 1'
#
loop_
_entity.id
_entity.type
_entity.pdbx_description
1 polymer ?
#
loop_
_entity_poly.entity_id
_entity_poly.type
_entity_poly.pdbx_seq_one_letter_code
_entity_poly.pdbx_strand_id
1 'polypeptide(L)'
;MENIQGKVQEELNNVSPEKKDEILANFSTFKSYLGDKVAMGEKLGLGEEQLAKTAEKVAGYLANNEEPKNSEENLLQELWKSGDKDQQHALAHMLVNMVRK
;
A
#
# COMPACT_ATOMS: atom_id res chain seq x y z
N MET A 1 -11.49 -31.46 13.63
CA MET A 1 -11.19 -30.05 13.33
C MET A 1 -11.65 -29.81 11.90
N GLU A 2 -12.55 -28.84 11.66
CA GLU A 2 -12.92 -28.49 10.28
C GLU A 2 -11.66 -28.17 9.46
N ASN A 3 -11.63 -28.60 8.20
CA ASN A 3 -10.53 -28.29 7.29
C ASN A 3 -10.62 -26.79 6.91
N ILE A 4 -10.11 -25.93 7.78
CA ILE A 4 -10.11 -24.47 7.62
C ILE A 4 -9.39 -24.07 6.31
N GLN A 5 -8.35 -24.83 5.89
CA GLN A 5 -7.66 -24.58 4.62
C GLN A 5 -8.56 -24.80 3.40
N GLY A 6 -9.40 -25.85 3.43
CA GLY A 6 -10.36 -26.13 2.35
C GLY A 6 -11.43 -25.05 2.20
N LYS A 7 -11.99 -24.57 3.32
CA LYS A 7 -12.99 -23.49 3.32
C LYS A 7 -12.42 -22.14 2.86
N VAL A 8 -11.20 -21.80 3.30
CA VAL A 8 -10.51 -20.57 2.84
C VAL A 8 -10.26 -20.63 1.33
N GLN A 9 -9.89 -21.79 0.79
CA GLN A 9 -9.65 -21.96 -0.64
C GLN A 9 -10.94 -21.81 -1.48
N GLU A 10 -12.07 -22.30 -0.99
CA GLU A 10 -13.38 -22.15 -1.63
C GLU A 10 -13.83 -20.69 -1.68
N GLU A 11 -13.70 -19.95 -0.57
CA GLU A 11 -14.02 -18.52 -0.49
C GLU A 11 -13.13 -17.67 -1.41
N LEU A 12 -11.84 -17.99 -1.51
CA LEU A 12 -10.91 -17.32 -2.45
C LEU A 12 -11.26 -17.59 -3.92
N ASN A 13 -11.81 -18.77 -4.22
CA ASN A 13 -12.26 -19.14 -5.56
C ASN A 13 -13.60 -18.47 -5.93
N ASN A 14 -14.41 -18.10 -4.94
CA ASN A 14 -15.72 -17.45 -5.12
C ASN A 14 -15.66 -15.94 -5.33
N VAL A 15 -14.48 -15.31 -5.23
CA VAL A 15 -14.33 -13.91 -5.63
C VAL A 15 -14.56 -13.81 -7.14
N SER A 16 -15.61 -13.08 -7.53
CA SER A 16 -15.99 -12.95 -8.93
C SER A 16 -14.86 -12.32 -9.75
N PRO A 17 -14.71 -12.68 -11.04
CA PRO A 17 -13.71 -12.08 -11.92
C PRO A 17 -13.78 -10.54 -11.94
N GLU A 18 -14.99 -9.98 -11.92
CA GLU A 18 -15.21 -8.53 -11.90
C GLU A 18 -14.66 -7.89 -10.63
N LYS A 19 -14.81 -8.56 -9.47
CA LYS A 19 -14.26 -8.08 -8.21
C LYS A 19 -12.74 -8.18 -8.19
N LYS A 20 -12.16 -9.20 -8.82
CA LYS A 20 -10.69 -9.31 -8.99
C LYS A 20 -10.15 -8.18 -9.86
N ASP A 21 -10.81 -7.88 -10.97
CA ASP A 21 -10.40 -6.81 -11.88
C ASP A 21 -10.48 -5.43 -11.21
N GLU A 22 -11.53 -5.18 -10.41
CA GLU A 22 -11.68 -3.95 -9.62
C GLU A 22 -10.52 -3.77 -8.62
N ILE A 23 -10.18 -4.81 -7.87
CA ILE A 23 -9.06 -4.80 -6.90
C ILE A 23 -7.73 -4.50 -7.63
N LEU A 24 -7.48 -5.17 -8.75
CA LEU A 24 -6.26 -4.95 -9.53
C LEU A 24 -6.18 -3.52 -10.11
N ALA A 25 -7.29 -2.98 -10.59
CA ALA A 25 -7.36 -1.60 -11.11
C ALA A 25 -7.13 -0.56 -10.02
N ASN A 26 -7.72 -0.74 -8.84
CA ASN A 26 -7.52 0.12 -7.67
C ASN A 26 -6.06 0.09 -7.21
N PHE A 27 -5.48 -1.11 -7.11
CA PHE A 27 -4.06 -1.27 -6.76
C PHE A 27 -3.12 -0.62 -7.78
N SER A 28 -3.39 -0.77 -9.09
CA SER A 28 -2.58 -0.11 -10.13
C SER A 28 -2.65 1.41 -10.03
N THR A 29 -3.84 1.96 -9.75
CA THR A 29 -4.05 3.40 -9.58
C THR A 29 -3.27 3.91 -8.37
N PHE A 30 -3.36 3.19 -7.24
CA PHE A 30 -2.60 3.49 -6.04
C PHE A 30 -1.08 3.47 -6.28
N LYS A 31 -0.57 2.44 -6.98
CA LYS A 31 0.86 2.31 -7.33
C LYS A 31 1.33 3.50 -8.17
N SER A 32 0.55 3.90 -9.18
CA SER A 32 0.87 5.07 -10.01
C SER A 32 0.94 6.36 -9.20
N TYR A 33 -0.06 6.62 -8.36
CA TYR A 33 -0.09 7.82 -7.50
C TYR A 33 1.16 7.92 -6.61
N LEU A 34 1.53 6.82 -5.95
CA LEU A 34 2.71 6.78 -5.10
C LEU A 34 4.00 6.93 -5.92
N GLY A 35 4.08 6.28 -7.08
CA GLY A 35 5.20 6.41 -8.02
C GLY A 35 5.44 7.85 -8.46
N ASP A 36 4.38 8.59 -8.80
CA ASP A 36 4.48 10.01 -9.20
C ASP A 36 5.05 10.89 -8.08
N LYS A 37 4.68 10.62 -6.82
CA LYS A 37 5.23 11.35 -5.66
C LYS A 37 6.70 11.05 -5.42
N VAL A 38 7.10 9.78 -5.56
CA VAL A 38 8.52 9.37 -5.45
C VAL A 38 9.35 9.99 -6.57
N ALA A 39 8.89 9.90 -7.83
CA ALA A 39 9.57 10.46 -9.00
C ALA A 39 9.69 11.99 -8.92
N MET A 40 8.68 12.68 -8.36
CA MET A 40 8.75 14.12 -8.10
C MET A 40 9.85 14.45 -7.07
N GLY A 41 9.97 13.65 -6.00
CA GLY A 41 11.05 13.80 -5.03
C GLY A 41 12.44 13.59 -5.65
N GLU A 42 12.59 12.60 -6.53
CA GLU A 42 13.86 12.33 -7.23
C GLU A 42 14.25 13.49 -8.14
N LYS A 43 13.31 14.05 -8.90
CA LYS A 43 13.54 15.23 -9.77
C LYS A 43 13.99 16.47 -9.00
N LEU A 44 13.62 16.58 -7.72
CA LEU A 44 14.06 17.66 -6.84
C LEU A 44 15.44 17.41 -6.20
N GLY A 45 16.11 16.31 -6.57
CA GLY A 45 17.44 15.95 -6.06
C GLY A 45 17.43 15.35 -4.65
N LEU A 46 16.28 14.87 -4.18
CA LEU A 46 16.19 14.22 -2.88
C LEU A 46 16.89 12.86 -2.92
N GLY A 47 17.84 12.65 -2.01
CA GLY A 47 18.47 11.34 -1.81
C GLY A 47 17.50 10.30 -1.26
N GLU A 48 17.90 9.03 -1.28
CA GLU A 48 17.04 7.88 -0.94
C GLU A 48 16.39 7.97 0.45
N GLU A 49 17.11 8.44 1.46
CA GLU A 49 16.57 8.64 2.81
C GLU A 49 15.51 9.76 2.86
N GLN A 50 15.64 10.76 1.99
CA GLN A 50 14.71 11.88 1.90
C GLN A 50 13.45 11.50 1.10
N LEU A 51 13.58 10.55 0.16
CA LEU A 51 12.46 9.88 -0.50
C LEU A 51 11.70 8.99 0.47
N ALA A 52 12.40 8.23 1.32
CA ALA A 52 11.79 7.43 2.37
C ALA A 52 10.98 8.31 3.35
N LYS A 53 11.54 9.45 3.80
CA LYS A 53 10.80 10.43 4.62
C LYS A 53 9.59 11.04 3.89
N THR A 54 9.67 11.18 2.57
CA THR A 54 8.53 11.64 1.76
C THR A 54 7.45 10.55 1.68
N ALA A 55 7.84 9.29 1.48
CA ALA A 55 6.93 8.15 1.51
C ALA A 55 6.32 7.93 2.89
N GLU A 56 7.08 8.12 3.98
CA GLU A 56 6.54 8.14 5.35
C GLU A 56 5.51 9.24 5.52
N LYS A 57 5.74 10.44 4.98
CA LYS A 57 4.75 11.52 5.01
C LYS A 57 3.51 11.19 4.19
N VAL A 58 3.65 10.56 3.03
CA VAL A 58 2.50 10.15 2.19
C VAL A 58 1.70 9.03 2.87
N ALA A 59 2.38 8.00 3.36
CA ALA A 59 1.77 6.91 4.11
C ALA A 59 1.14 7.39 5.43
N GLY A 60 1.84 8.26 6.16
CA GLY A 60 1.33 8.90 7.37
C GLY A 60 0.19 9.89 7.10
N TYR A 61 0.16 10.55 5.94
CA TYR A 61 -0.96 11.42 5.53
C TYR A 61 -2.20 10.59 5.19
N LEU A 62 -2.04 9.49 4.45
CA LEU A 62 -3.11 8.51 4.19
C LEU A 62 -3.61 7.86 5.49
N ALA A 63 -2.72 7.59 6.44
CA ALA A 63 -3.09 6.96 7.70
C ALA A 63 -3.85 7.90 8.65
N ASN A 64 -3.60 9.21 8.60
CA ASN A 64 -4.10 10.18 9.59
C ASN A 64 -5.21 11.12 9.09
N ASN A 65 -5.36 11.34 7.77
CA ASN A 65 -6.20 12.44 7.26
C ASN A 65 -7.23 12.07 6.17
N GLU A 66 -7.26 10.84 5.66
CA GLU A 66 -8.28 10.40 4.70
C GLU A 66 -9.02 9.14 5.19
N GLU A 67 -10.35 9.12 5.04
CA GLU A 67 -11.09 7.85 5.03
C GLU A 67 -10.61 7.04 3.82
N PRO A 68 -10.23 5.77 4.00
CA PRO A 68 -9.74 4.97 2.89
C PRO A 68 -10.83 4.81 1.82
N LYS A 69 -10.52 5.22 0.59
CA LYS A 69 -11.46 5.22 -0.54
C LYS A 69 -11.51 3.87 -1.26
N ASN A 70 -10.54 3.00 -0.99
CA ASN A 70 -10.45 1.63 -1.51
C ASN A 70 -9.83 0.68 -0.47
N SER A 71 -9.83 -0.61 -0.80
CA SER A 71 -9.35 -1.68 0.08
C SER A 71 -7.83 -1.62 0.32
N GLU A 72 -7.06 -1.13 -0.65
CA GLU A 72 -5.60 -1.00 -0.58
C GLU A 72 -5.16 0.11 0.39
N GLU A 73 -5.82 1.27 0.31
CA GLU A 73 -5.64 2.38 1.25
C GLU A 73 -6.01 1.96 2.66
N ASN A 74 -7.11 1.20 2.81
CA ASN A 74 -7.51 0.66 4.11
C ASN A 74 -6.47 -0.32 4.67
N LEU A 75 -5.97 -1.25 3.85
CA LEU A 75 -4.93 -2.19 4.25
C LEU A 75 -3.66 -1.45 4.72
N LEU A 76 -3.21 -0.45 3.97
CA LEU A 76 -2.03 0.32 4.34
C LEU A 76 -2.23 1.12 5.61
N GLN A 77 -3.40 1.73 5.78
CA GLN A 77 -3.74 2.46 7.00
C GLN A 77 -3.72 1.53 8.22
N GLU A 78 -4.28 0.33 8.13
CA GLU A 78 -4.30 -0.64 9.23
C GLU A 78 -2.89 -1.20 9.53
N LEU A 79 -2.10 -1.52 8.50
CA LEU A 79 -0.69 -1.91 8.68
C LEU A 79 0.10 -0.80 9.37
N TRP A 80 -0.07 0.45 8.95
CA TRP A 80 0.62 1.61 9.51
C TRP A 80 0.25 1.83 10.99
N LYS A 81 -1.04 1.76 11.33
CA LYS A 81 -1.52 1.90 12.72
C LYS A 81 -1.04 0.75 13.62
N SER A 82 -0.86 -0.44 13.07
CA SER A 82 -0.43 -1.62 13.83
C SER A 82 1.07 -1.65 14.15
N GLY A 83 1.87 -0.90 13.40
CA GLY A 83 3.32 -0.89 13.50
C GLY A 83 3.88 0.18 14.44
N ASP A 84 5.04 -0.12 15.04
CA ASP A 84 5.88 0.89 15.68
C ASP A 84 6.63 1.77 14.64
N LYS A 85 7.44 2.73 15.12
CA LYS A 85 8.16 3.67 14.23
C LYS A 85 9.13 2.97 13.28
N ASP A 86 9.82 1.93 13.73
CA ASP A 86 10.80 1.23 12.90
C ASP A 86 10.08 0.40 11.83
N GLN A 87 8.95 -0.21 12.18
CA GLN A 87 8.08 -0.93 11.25
C GLN A 87 7.42 0.00 10.22
N GLN A 88 6.97 1.18 10.64
CA GLN A 88 6.45 2.21 9.76
C GLN A 88 7.52 2.71 8.77
N HIS A 89 8.74 2.93 9.25
CA HIS A 89 9.88 3.30 8.40
C HIS A 89 10.19 2.22 7.36
N ALA A 90 10.25 0.96 7.79
CA ALA A 90 10.47 -0.18 6.89
C ALA A 90 9.35 -0.33 5.85
N LEU A 91 8.08 -0.15 6.25
CA LEU A 91 6.93 -0.16 5.34
C LEU A 91 7.03 0.95 4.29
N ALA A 92 7.43 2.16 4.68
CA ALA A 92 7.66 3.26 3.74
C ALA A 92 8.75 2.94 2.71
N HIS A 93 9.86 2.32 3.13
CA HIS A 93 10.91 1.85 2.21
C HIS A 93 10.39 0.79 1.24
N MET A 94 9.59 -0.17 1.72
CA MET A 94 8.99 -1.19 0.88
C MET A 94 8.06 -0.60 -0.19
N LEU A 95 7.29 0.42 0.17
CA LEU A 95 6.42 1.17 -0.75
C LEU A 95 7.24 1.89 -1.84
N VAL A 96 8.34 2.56 -1.47
CA VAL A 96 9.26 3.19 -2.44
C VAL A 96 9.87 2.16 -3.39
N ASN A 97 10.35 1.04 -2.85
CA ASN A 97 10.92 -0.04 -3.66
C ASN A 97 9.90 -0.68 -4.60
N MET A 98 8.64 -0.78 -4.18
CA MET A 98 7.55 -1.32 -4.99
C MET A 98 7.26 -0.45 -6.22
N VAL A 99 7.25 0.88 -6.07
CA VAL A 99 6.92 1.81 -7.18
C VAL A 99 8.09 2.08 -8.11
N ARG A 100 9.33 1.86 -7.66
CA ARG A 100 10.55 1.95 -8.48
C ARG A 100 10.75 0.75 -9.41
N LYS A 101 10.01 -0.35 -9.20
CA LYS A 101 10.01 -1.54 -10.07
C LYS A 101 8.93 -1.44 -11.13
#